data_AF-A0A392QLL2-F1
#
_entry.id   AF-A0A392QLL2-F1
#
_cell.length_a   1.000
_cell.length_b   1.000
_cell.length_c   1.000
_cell.angle_alpha   90.00
_cell.angle_beta   90.00
_cell.angle_gamma   90.00
#
_symmetry.space_group_name_H-M   'P 1'
#
loop_
_entity.id
_entity.type
_entity.pdbx_description
1 polymer ?
#
loop_
_entity_poly.entity_id
_entity_poly.type
_entity_poly.pdbx_seq_one_letter_code
_entity_poly.pdbx_strand_id
1 'polypeptide(L)'
;AKLTEEKKSADDRVAELEAAIAPINGEPEEAFGLVTRADLVGKIKEIAGDCLAALKFGWKNAIAQLKLLNSDVELKTEGMGMLKEVRDGRIVPLPGYQSDSESEEEGESARMDGVEHQRESAHEDDPSNTLTHYYP
;
A
#
# COMPACT_ATOMS: atom_id res chain seq x y z
N ALA A 1 38.48 30.01 -15.91
CA ALA A 1 37.78 29.72 -17.17
C ALA A 1 37.07 28.36 -17.09
N LYS A 2 37.79 27.24 -17.04
CA LYS A 2 37.18 25.90 -16.97
C LYS A 2 36.26 25.69 -15.74
N LEU A 3 36.77 25.96 -14.52
CA LEU A 3 36.00 25.82 -13.29
C LEU A 3 34.73 26.71 -13.24
N THR A 4 34.82 27.92 -13.80
CA THR A 4 33.69 28.85 -13.85
C THR A 4 32.60 28.40 -14.83
N GLU A 5 32.99 27.73 -15.92
CA GLU A 5 32.07 27.14 -16.89
C GLU A 5 31.42 25.87 -16.35
N GLU A 6 32.20 24.99 -15.70
CA GLU A 6 31.68 23.79 -15.02
C GLU A 6 30.69 24.15 -13.91
N LYS A 7 30.98 25.19 -13.11
CA LYS A 7 30.06 25.69 -12.09
C LYS A 7 28.74 26.14 -12.72
N LYS A 8 28.80 26.98 -13.78
CA LYS A 8 27.60 27.46 -14.47
C LYS A 8 26.77 26.29 -15.01
N SER A 9 27.41 25.30 -15.62
CA SER A 9 26.72 24.12 -16.13
C SER A 9 26.07 23.29 -15.02
N ALA A 10 26.69 23.21 -13.84
CA ALA A 10 26.10 22.54 -12.69
C ALA A 10 24.89 23.30 -12.16
N ASP A 11 24.99 24.63 -12.02
CA ASP A 11 23.89 25.49 -11.56
C ASP A 11 22.68 25.39 -12.51
N ASP A 12 22.91 25.40 -13.83
CA ASP A 12 21.86 25.25 -14.85
C ASP A 12 21.15 23.88 -14.73
N ARG A 13 21.90 22.80 -14.48
CA ARG A 13 21.34 21.45 -14.28
C ARG A 13 20.54 21.32 -12.99
N VAL A 14 20.97 21.98 -11.92
CA VAL A 14 20.22 22.00 -10.65
C VAL A 14 18.88 22.69 -10.87
N ALA A 15 18.86 23.85 -11.52
CA ALA A 15 17.63 24.58 -11.81
C ALA A 15 16.66 23.76 -12.70
N GLU A 16 17.18 23.04 -13.70
CA GLU A 16 16.36 22.13 -14.52
C GLU A 16 15.75 21.00 -13.70
N LEU A 17 16.54 20.38 -12.82
CA LEU A 17 16.06 19.30 -11.95
C LEU A 17 15.03 19.80 -10.93
N GLU A 18 15.26 20.95 -10.30
CA GLU A 18 14.31 21.58 -9.37
C GLU A 18 12.97 21.87 -10.05
N ALA A 19 13.00 22.37 -11.29
CA ALA A 19 11.79 22.58 -12.07
C ALA A 19 11.09 21.26 -12.44
N ALA A 20 11.86 20.19 -12.69
CA ALA A 20 11.32 18.88 -13.03
C ALA A 20 10.67 18.15 -11.84
N ILE A 21 11.11 18.41 -10.61
CA ILE A 21 10.55 17.85 -9.37
C ILE A 21 9.57 18.79 -8.67
N ALA A 22 9.30 19.96 -9.25
CA ALA A 22 8.36 20.93 -8.68
C ALA A 22 6.95 20.32 -8.64
N PRO A 23 6.21 20.50 -7.53
CA PRO A 23 4.87 19.94 -7.42
C PRO A 23 3.93 20.43 -8.52
N ILE A 24 3.08 19.55 -9.02
CA ILE A 24 2.04 19.93 -9.98
C ILE A 24 0.78 20.43 -9.27
N ASN A 25 -0.03 21.23 -9.97
CA ASN A 25 -1.30 21.70 -9.42
C ASN A 25 -2.22 20.53 -9.07
N GLY A 26 -2.67 20.49 -7.82
CA GLY A 26 -3.53 19.42 -7.30
C GLY A 26 -2.79 18.15 -6.91
N GLU A 27 -1.46 18.18 -6.86
CA GLU A 27 -0.69 17.08 -6.28
C GLU A 27 -1.04 16.90 -4.80
N PRO A 28 -1.35 15.66 -4.37
CA PRO A 28 -1.66 15.38 -2.97
C PRO A 28 -0.46 15.66 -2.07
N GLU A 29 -0.72 16.14 -0.85
CA GLU A 29 0.34 16.47 0.12
C GLU A 29 1.21 15.25 0.44
N GLU A 30 0.62 14.05 0.39
CA GLU A 30 1.30 12.77 0.57
C GLU A 30 2.37 12.48 -0.50
N ALA A 31 2.32 13.18 -1.64
CA ALA A 31 3.30 13.04 -2.72
C ALA A 31 4.49 14.01 -2.61
N PHE A 32 4.40 15.09 -1.82
CA PHE A 32 5.47 16.11 -1.70
C PHE A 32 6.79 15.55 -1.15
N GLY A 33 6.77 14.41 -0.47
CA GLY A 33 7.96 13.72 0.05
C GLY A 33 8.56 12.68 -0.89
N LEU A 34 7.98 12.43 -2.07
CA LEU A 34 8.39 11.33 -2.96
C LEU A 34 9.47 11.78 -3.95
N VAL A 35 10.67 12.05 -3.45
CA VAL A 35 11.77 12.63 -4.25
C VAL A 35 12.58 11.59 -5.03
N THR A 36 12.40 10.30 -4.72
CA THR A 36 13.05 9.21 -5.47
C THR A 36 12.03 8.22 -6.04
N ARG A 37 12.46 7.46 -7.06
CA ARG A 37 11.69 6.31 -7.55
C ARG A 37 11.42 5.28 -6.45
N ALA A 38 12.33 5.14 -5.47
CA ALA A 38 12.14 4.21 -4.36
C ALA A 38 11.00 4.65 -3.45
N ASP A 39 10.90 5.95 -3.15
CA ASP A 39 9.81 6.51 -2.34
C ASP A 39 8.46 6.30 -3.03
N LEU A 40 8.38 6.63 -4.34
CA LEU A 40 7.16 6.42 -5.13
C LEU A 40 6.74 4.95 -5.16
N VAL A 41 7.67 4.03 -5.42
CA VAL A 41 7.37 2.59 -5.42
C VAL A 41 6.96 2.13 -4.02
N GLY A 42 7.60 2.62 -2.96
CA GLY A 42 7.21 2.35 -1.57
C GLY A 42 5.76 2.75 -1.30
N LYS A 43 5.39 3.99 -1.67
CA LYS A 43 4.03 4.51 -1.46
C LYS A 43 2.97 3.75 -2.28
N ILE A 44 3.29 3.35 -3.51
CA ILE A 44 2.39 2.51 -4.33
C ILE A 44 2.13 1.17 -3.64
N LYS A 45 3.15 0.56 -3.02
CA LYS A 45 3.00 -0.73 -2.32
C LYS A 45 2.12 -0.61 -1.08
N GLU A 46 2.31 0.46 -0.32
CA GLU A 46 1.46 0.80 0.83
C GLU A 46 0.00 0.95 0.40
N ILE A 47 -0.28 1.83 -0.58
CA ILE A 47 -1.63 2.08 -1.08
C ILE A 47 -2.28 0.81 -1.63
N ALA A 48 -1.53 0.01 -2.41
CA ALA A 48 -2.03 -1.26 -2.94
C ALA A 48 -2.40 -2.26 -1.84
N GLY A 49 -1.59 -2.32 -0.77
CA GLY A 49 -1.87 -3.13 0.42
C GLY A 49 -3.13 -2.68 1.14
N ASP A 50 -3.26 -1.38 1.39
CA ASP A 50 -4.43 -0.79 2.06
C ASP A 50 -5.71 -1.00 1.26
N CYS A 51 -5.67 -0.79 -0.07
CA CYS A 51 -6.80 -1.06 -0.94
C CYS A 51 -7.21 -2.53 -0.90
N LEU A 52 -6.26 -3.46 -0.94
CA LEU A 52 -6.56 -4.90 -0.85
C LEU A 52 -7.19 -5.27 0.49
N ALA A 53 -6.69 -4.71 1.60
CA ALA A 53 -7.25 -4.93 2.93
C ALA A 53 -8.68 -4.39 3.04
N ALA A 54 -8.92 -3.16 2.56
CA ALA A 54 -10.23 -2.53 2.54
C ALA A 54 -11.24 -3.32 1.70
N LEU A 55 -10.84 -3.79 0.52
CA LEU A 55 -11.69 -4.62 -0.35
C LEU A 55 -12.05 -5.96 0.29
N LYS A 56 -11.07 -6.66 0.89
CA LYS A 56 -11.30 -7.91 1.63
C LYS A 56 -12.28 -7.72 2.77
N PHE A 57 -12.10 -6.65 3.54
CA PHE A 57 -13.00 -6.31 4.65
C PHE A 57 -14.41 -5.99 4.13
N GLY A 58 -14.52 -5.10 3.14
CA GLY A 58 -15.78 -4.68 2.56
C GLY A 58 -16.59 -5.84 2.00
N TRP A 59 -15.93 -6.77 1.29
CA TRP A 59 -16.54 -8.00 0.78
C TRP A 59 -17.11 -8.88 1.90
N LYS A 60 -16.31 -9.19 2.92
CA LYS A 60 -16.74 -10.00 4.06
C LYS A 60 -17.90 -9.35 4.82
N ASN A 61 -17.83 -8.03 5.02
CA ASN A 61 -18.87 -7.26 5.69
C ASN A 61 -20.17 -7.25 4.88
N ALA A 62 -20.11 -7.10 3.55
CA ALA A 62 -21.27 -7.19 2.67
C ALA A 62 -21.95 -8.56 2.75
N ILE A 63 -21.17 -9.66 2.75
CA ILE A 63 -21.71 -11.02 2.96
C ILE A 63 -22.41 -11.14 4.33
N ALA A 64 -21.80 -10.61 5.39
CA ALA A 64 -22.38 -10.63 6.72
C ALA A 64 -23.71 -9.85 6.78
N GLN A 65 -23.76 -8.66 6.17
CA GLN A 65 -24.98 -7.86 6.05
C GLN A 65 -26.09 -8.60 5.27
N LEU A 66 -25.73 -9.25 4.16
CA LEU A 66 -26.69 -10.05 3.38
C LEU A 66 -27.25 -11.21 4.18
N LYS A 67 -26.41 -11.93 4.94
CA LYS A 67 -26.87 -13.02 5.83
C LYS A 67 -27.77 -12.49 6.94
N LEU A 68 -27.45 -11.34 7.51
CA LEU A 68 -28.26 -10.71 8.56
C LEU A 68 -29.66 -10.31 8.05
N LEU A 69 -29.72 -9.65 6.89
CA LEU A 69 -30.97 -9.17 6.30
C LEU A 69 -31.86 -10.29 5.75
N ASN A 70 -31.29 -11.47 5.48
CA ASN A 70 -32.00 -12.63 4.94
C ASN A 70 -31.91 -13.82 5.90
N SER A 71 -32.20 -13.61 7.18
CA SER A 71 -32.03 -14.64 8.22
C SER A 71 -32.84 -15.91 7.98
N ASP A 72 -33.95 -15.81 7.24
CA ASP A 72 -34.86 -16.92 6.97
C ASP A 72 -34.53 -17.66 5.66
N VAL A 73 -33.46 -17.25 4.96
CA VAL A 73 -33.03 -17.82 3.68
C VAL A 73 -31.58 -18.28 3.77
N GLU A 74 -31.33 -19.53 3.40
CA GLU A 74 -29.97 -20.04 3.26
C GLU A 74 -29.32 -19.49 1.97
N LEU A 75 -28.35 -18.58 2.13
CA LEU A 75 -27.57 -18.05 1.01
C LEU A 75 -26.52 -19.06 0.55
N LYS A 76 -26.54 -19.39 -0.74
CA LYS A 76 -25.48 -20.19 -1.37
C LYS A 76 -24.20 -19.37 -1.49
N THR A 77 -23.24 -19.63 -0.60
CA THR A 77 -21.95 -18.92 -0.61
C THR A 77 -20.78 -19.74 -1.14
N GLU A 78 -21.02 -21.01 -1.49
CA GLU A 78 -19.99 -21.87 -2.08
C GLU A 78 -19.48 -21.28 -3.41
N GLY A 79 -18.16 -21.23 -3.56
CA GLY A 79 -17.49 -20.71 -4.77
C GLY A 79 -17.53 -19.20 -4.93
N MET A 80 -18.14 -18.45 -4.00
CA MET A 80 -18.06 -16.98 -3.97
C MET A 80 -16.63 -16.51 -3.72
N GLY A 81 -16.25 -15.43 -4.38
CA GLY A 81 -14.93 -14.81 -4.24
C GLY A 81 -14.94 -13.40 -4.81
N MET A 82 -13.96 -12.58 -4.44
CA MET A 82 -13.88 -11.18 -4.89
C MET A 82 -13.67 -11.08 -6.41
N LEU A 83 -13.07 -12.10 -7.02
CA LEU A 83 -12.75 -12.16 -8.45
C LEU A 83 -13.72 -13.05 -9.23
N LYS A 84 -14.96 -13.16 -8.75
CA LYS A 84 -16.03 -13.94 -9.35
C LYS A 84 -17.20 -13.05 -9.75
N GLU A 85 -17.95 -13.47 -10.76
CA GLU A 85 -19.22 -12.86 -11.17
C GLU A 85 -20.32 -13.91 -11.31
N VAL A 86 -21.57 -13.45 -11.32
CA VAL A 86 -22.72 -14.30 -11.64
C VAL A 86 -22.98 -14.22 -13.15
N ARG A 87 -22.79 -15.33 -13.85
CA ARG A 87 -23.08 -15.48 -15.27
C ARG A 87 -23.98 -16.69 -15.46
N ASP A 88 -25.13 -16.50 -16.12
CA ASP A 88 -26.14 -17.56 -16.35
C ASP A 88 -26.56 -18.31 -15.06
N GLY A 89 -26.69 -17.57 -13.95
CA GLY A 89 -27.06 -18.13 -12.65
C GLY A 89 -25.97 -18.97 -11.96
N ARG A 90 -24.74 -18.95 -12.48
CA ARG A 90 -23.57 -19.63 -11.90
C ARG A 90 -22.51 -18.62 -11.49
N ILE A 91 -21.81 -18.92 -10.41
CA ILE A 91 -20.64 -18.15 -10.00
C ILE A 91 -19.46 -18.64 -10.85
N VAL A 92 -18.87 -17.74 -11.62
CA VAL A 92 -17.74 -18.02 -12.50
C VAL A 92 -16.63 -16.99 -12.27
N PRO A 93 -15.37 -17.30 -12.59
CA PRO A 93 -14.29 -16.32 -12.54
C PRO A 93 -14.51 -15.16 -13.51
N LEU A 94 -14.06 -13.98 -13.12
CA LEU A 94 -13.95 -12.85 -14.04
C LEU A 94 -13.03 -13.21 -15.22
N PRO A 95 -13.31 -12.70 -16.44
CA PRO A 95 -12.42 -12.89 -17.58
C PRO A 95 -10.97 -12.49 -17.25
N GLY A 96 -10.02 -13.37 -17.54
CA GLY A 96 -8.60 -13.13 -17.25
C GLY A 96 -8.13 -13.53 -15.85
N TYR A 97 -9.04 -13.94 -14.96
CA TYR A 97 -8.71 -14.49 -13.64
C TYR A 97 -8.96 -15.99 -13.65
N GLN A 98 -7.90 -16.79 -13.46
CA GLN A 98 -8.02 -18.24 -13.35
C GLN A 98 -8.52 -18.60 -11.94
N SER A 99 -9.44 -19.56 -11.87
CA SER A 99 -10.03 -20.05 -10.62
C SER A 99 -9.09 -21.02 -9.92
N ASP A 100 -7.91 -20.57 -9.50
CA ASP A 100 -7.11 -21.38 -8.60
C ASP A 100 -7.75 -21.20 -7.23
N SER A 101 -8.76 -22.04 -6.96
CA SER A 101 -9.69 -21.96 -5.83
C SER A 101 -9.01 -22.01 -4.45
N GLU A 102 -7.69 -22.17 -4.41
CA GLU A 102 -6.83 -22.18 -3.23
C GLU A 102 -6.10 -20.82 -3.01
N SER A 103 -6.07 -19.93 -3.99
CA SER A 103 -5.31 -18.66 -3.92
C SER A 103 -6.07 -17.49 -3.27
N GLU A 104 -7.36 -17.65 -2.97
CA GLU A 104 -8.12 -16.65 -2.18
C GLU A 104 -8.02 -16.89 -0.66
N GLU A 105 -7.62 -18.08 -0.22
CA GLU A 105 -7.40 -18.41 1.20
C GLU A 105 -5.94 -18.25 1.65
N GLU A 106 -4.95 -18.38 0.76
CA GLU A 106 -3.55 -18.12 1.07
C GLU A 106 -3.02 -16.89 0.32
N GLY A 107 -3.09 -15.76 1.02
CA GLY A 107 -2.27 -14.60 0.75
C GLY A 107 -1.62 -14.16 2.04
N GLU A 108 -0.75 -15.01 2.60
CA GLU A 108 0.43 -14.50 3.29
C GLU A 108 0.93 -13.30 2.49
N SER A 109 1.07 -12.16 3.18
CA SER A 109 1.86 -11.00 2.80
C SER A 109 2.44 -11.15 1.39
N ALA A 110 1.98 -10.36 0.42
CA ALA A 110 2.74 -10.17 -0.82
C ALA A 110 4.15 -9.70 -0.39
N ARG A 111 5.06 -10.67 -0.19
CA ARG A 111 6.46 -10.45 0.08
C ARG A 111 6.98 -9.91 -1.22
N MET A 112 6.95 -8.59 -1.35
CA MET A 112 7.89 -7.93 -2.21
C MET A 112 9.23 -8.00 -1.48
N ASP A 113 9.94 -9.10 -1.70
CA ASP A 113 11.36 -9.21 -1.37
C ASP A 113 12.10 -8.00 -1.94
N GLY A 114 12.92 -7.38 -1.08
CA GLY A 114 13.70 -6.16 -1.35
C GLY A 114 12.94 -4.89 -0.93
N VAL A 115 13.25 -4.26 0.20
CA VAL A 115 14.58 -3.80 0.64
C VAL A 115 14.64 -3.90 2.16
N GLU A 116 15.67 -4.56 2.69
CA GLU A 116 16.02 -4.50 4.10
C GLU A 116 16.34 -3.04 4.46
N HIS A 117 15.43 -2.38 5.19
CA HIS A 117 15.83 -1.19 5.93
C HIS A 117 16.65 -1.64 7.12
N GLN A 118 17.98 -1.59 6.95
CA GLN A 118 18.91 -1.48 8.06
C GLN A 118 18.56 -0.19 8.81
N ARG A 119 17.68 -0.31 9.81
CA ARG A 119 17.51 0.72 10.84
C ARG A 119 18.75 0.64 11.71
N GLU A 120 19.73 1.50 11.43
CA GLU A 120 20.77 1.83 12.39
C GLU A 120 20.11 2.65 13.51
N SER A 121 19.61 1.96 14.53
CA SER A 121 19.22 2.60 15.78
C SER A 121 20.50 2.91 16.55
N ALA A 122 21.02 4.13 16.39
CA ALA A 122 21.95 4.70 17.34
C ALA A 122 21.24 4.82 18.70
N HIS A 123 21.53 3.88 19.59
CA HIS A 123 21.16 3.95 20.98
C HIS A 123 22.16 4.91 21.64
N GLU A 124 21.79 6.18 21.80
CA GLU A 124 22.43 7.02 22.80
C GLU A 124 21.76 6.71 24.14
N ASP A 125 22.49 5.99 24.99
CA ASP A 125 22.16 5.80 26.39
C ASP A 125 22.17 7.16 27.10
N ASP A 126 20.99 7.72 27.40
CA ASP A 126 20.83 8.78 28.39
C ASP A 126 20.45 8.14 29.75
N PRO A 127 21.37 8.06 30.73
CA PRO A 127 21.13 7.39 32.01
C PRO A 127 20.45 8.34 33.02
N SER A 128 19.43 9.09 32.61
CA SER A 128 18.76 10.05 33.50
C SER A 128 17.23 10.04 33.43
N ASN A 129 16.60 8.87 33.42
CA ASN A 129 15.18 8.81 33.80
C ASN A 129 14.76 7.53 34.50
N THR A 130 15.32 7.27 35.68
CA THR A 130 14.67 6.44 36.69
C THR A 130 13.84 7.32 37.61
N LEU A 131 12.61 7.61 37.22
CA LEU A 131 11.57 7.99 38.19
C LEU A 131 10.44 6.97 38.14
N THR A 132 10.55 6.03 39.06
CA THR A 132 9.52 5.09 39.49
C THR A 132 8.21 5.81 39.78
N HIS A 133 7.14 5.43 39.09
CA HIS A 133 5.78 5.67 39.58
C HIS A 133 5.06 4.35 39.85
N TYR A 134 4.66 4.24 41.11
CA TYR A 134 4.06 3.11 41.78
C TYR A 134 2.52 3.29 41.77
N TYR A 135 1.81 2.16 41.73
CA TYR A 135 0.38 1.92 42.06
C TYR A 135 -0.71 2.28 41.04
N PRO A 136 -1.90 1.62 41.07
CA PRO A 136 -2.68 1.13 42.24
C PRO A 136 -2.42 -0.29 42.75
#